data_AF-A0A4X1UDR9-F1
#
_entry.id   AF-A0A4X1UDR9-F1
#
_cell.length_a   1.000
_cell.length_b   1.000
_cell.length_c   1.000
_cell.angle_alpha   90.00
_cell.angle_beta   90.00
_cell.angle_gamma   90.00
#
_symmetry.space_group_name_H-M   'P 1'
#
loop_
_entity.id
_entity.type
_entity.pdbx_description
1 polymer ?
#
loop_
_entity_poly.entity_id
_entity_poly.type
_entity_poly.pdbx_seq_one_letter_code
_entity_poly.pdbx_strand_id
1 'polypeptide(L)'
;MEEEKYLPELMAEKDSLDPSFVHASRLLAEEIEKFQGSDGKKEDEEKKYLDVISNKNIKLSERVLIPVKQYPKVLWCMLSSYRTREKWIKIRFGILFIAFKEIDNASLY
;
A
#
# COMPACT_ATOMS: atom_id res chain seq x y z
N MET A 1 26.64 -8.53 -22.04
CA MET A 1 27.42 -7.26 -22.09
C MET A 1 26.54 -6.02 -22.28
N GLU A 2 25.28 -6.12 -22.74
CA GLU A 2 24.40 -4.94 -22.94
C GLU A 2 23.57 -4.59 -21.69
N GLU A 3 23.20 -5.59 -20.88
CA GLU A 3 22.39 -5.40 -19.66
C GLU A 3 23.08 -4.61 -18.55
N GLU A 4 24.41 -4.68 -18.44
CA GLU A 4 25.18 -3.95 -17.42
C GLU A 4 25.20 -2.44 -17.65
N LYS A 5 25.02 -2.00 -18.90
CA LYS A 5 25.00 -0.58 -19.29
C LYS A 5 23.59 0.02 -19.23
N TYR A 6 22.57 -0.81 -19.34
CA TYR A 6 21.17 -0.39 -19.44
C TYR A 6 20.63 0.25 -18.15
N LEU A 7 20.93 -0.35 -16.99
CA LEU A 7 20.47 0.16 -15.70
C LEU A 7 21.04 1.56 -15.34
N PRO A 8 22.35 1.82 -15.46
CA PRO A 8 22.88 3.15 -15.19
C PRO A 8 22.38 4.22 -16.18
N GLU A 9 22.07 3.83 -17.43
CA GLU A 9 21.45 4.74 -18.41
C GLU A 9 20.03 5.14 -18.00
N LEU A 10 19.20 4.20 -17.55
CA LEU A 10 17.85 4.49 -17.05
C LEU A 10 17.84 5.40 -15.82
N MET A 11 18.80 5.23 -14.92
CA MET A 11 18.94 6.10 -13.74
C MET A 11 19.35 7.53 -14.16
N ALA A 12 20.31 7.65 -15.08
CA ALA A 12 20.73 8.95 -15.59
C ALA A 12 19.62 9.67 -16.37
N GLU A 13 18.82 8.95 -17.15
CA GLU A 13 17.66 9.51 -17.85
C GLU A 13 16.61 10.01 -16.85
N LYS A 14 16.30 9.22 -15.81
CA LYS A 14 15.35 9.62 -14.77
C LYS A 14 15.78 10.89 -14.03
N ASP A 15 17.07 11.03 -13.72
CA ASP A 15 17.60 12.18 -12.98
C ASP A 15 17.73 13.45 -13.82
N SER A 16 17.87 13.30 -15.14
CA SER A 16 17.90 14.43 -16.10
C SER A 16 16.51 14.83 -16.61
N LEU A 17 15.49 14.00 -16.39
CA LEU A 17 14.14 14.25 -16.85
C LEU A 17 13.48 15.42 -16.08
N ASP A 18 12.81 16.31 -16.80
CA ASP A 18 12.06 17.40 -16.18
C ASP A 18 10.86 16.84 -15.38
N PRO A 19 10.62 17.30 -14.13
CA PRO A 19 9.51 16.81 -13.30
C PRO A 19 8.11 16.98 -13.88
N SER A 20 7.91 17.81 -14.92
CA SER A 20 6.61 17.91 -15.60
C SER A 20 6.21 16.63 -16.34
N PHE A 21 7.18 15.79 -16.72
CA PHE A 21 6.93 14.51 -17.36
C PHE A 21 6.60 13.40 -16.35
N VAL A 22 5.49 13.59 -15.63
CA VAL A 22 5.02 12.68 -14.57
C VAL A 22 4.87 11.24 -15.06
N HIS A 23 4.34 11.04 -16.27
CA HIS A 23 4.11 9.70 -16.81
C HIS A 23 5.39 9.00 -17.23
N ALA A 24 6.33 9.71 -17.87
CA ALA A 24 7.61 9.14 -18.28
C ALA A 24 8.50 8.81 -17.07
N SER A 25 8.55 9.70 -16.07
CA SER A 25 9.24 9.45 -14.81
C SER A 25 8.70 8.21 -14.08
N ARG A 26 7.37 8.01 -14.09
CA ARG A 26 6.74 6.81 -13.53
C ARG A 26 7.15 5.54 -14.28
N LEU A 27 7.15 5.56 -15.61
CA LEU A 27 7.52 4.39 -16.42
C LEU A 27 8.99 4.01 -16.24
N LEU A 28 9.90 5.00 -16.18
CA LEU A 28 11.32 4.77 -15.89
C LEU A 28 11.51 4.17 -14.49
N ALA A 29 10.79 4.66 -13.48
CA ALA A 29 10.84 4.10 -12.14
C ALA A 29 10.34 2.64 -12.08
N GLU A 30 9.24 2.33 -12.77
CA GLU A 30 8.72 0.96 -12.88
C GLU A 30 9.69 0.02 -13.58
N GLU A 31 10.40 0.48 -14.61
CA GLU A 31 11.37 -0.34 -15.34
C GLU A 31 12.63 -0.63 -14.49
N ILE A 32 13.12 0.37 -13.75
CA ILE A 32 14.21 0.20 -12.79
C ILE A 32 13.82 -0.80 -11.68
N GLU A 33 12.59 -0.70 -11.16
CA GLU A 33 12.08 -1.61 -10.12
C GLU A 33 11.95 -3.05 -10.62
N LYS A 34 11.53 -3.27 -11.89
CA LYS A 34 11.50 -4.61 -12.48
C LYS A 34 12.89 -5.23 -12.61
N PHE A 35 13.91 -4.44 -12.95
CA PHE A 35 15.29 -4.91 -13.04
C PHE A 35 15.86 -5.26 -11.67
N GLN A 36 15.55 -4.48 -10.65
CA GLN A 36 15.98 -4.73 -9.28
C GLN A 36 15.16 -5.85 -8.61
N GLY A 37 13.92 -6.04 -9.02
CA GLY A 37 12.96 -7.01 -8.47
C GLY A 37 12.77 -8.28 -9.32
N SER A 38 13.51 -8.48 -10.41
CA SER A 38 13.32 -9.63 -11.31
C SER A 38 13.65 -10.99 -10.69
N ASP A 39 14.26 -11.03 -9.50
CA ASP A 39 14.31 -12.25 -8.67
C ASP A 39 12.91 -12.70 -8.18
N GLY A 40 11.90 -11.82 -8.20
CA GLY A 40 10.56 -12.08 -7.66
C GLY A 40 9.55 -12.74 -8.61
N LYS A 41 9.83 -12.83 -9.93
CA LYS A 41 8.88 -13.44 -10.89
C LYS A 41 8.65 -14.94 -10.69
N LYS A 42 9.53 -15.63 -9.96
CA LYS A 42 9.33 -17.04 -9.58
C LYS A 42 8.42 -17.20 -8.36
N GLU A 43 8.21 -16.16 -7.55
CA GLU A 43 7.43 -16.28 -6.30
C GLU A 43 5.91 -16.34 -6.53
N ASP A 44 5.41 -15.82 -7.64
CA ASP A 44 3.96 -15.81 -7.91
C ASP A 44 3.41 -17.21 -8.20
N GLU A 45 4.23 -18.12 -8.74
CA GLU A 45 3.84 -19.52 -8.92
C GLU A 45 3.84 -20.30 -7.59
N GLU A 46 4.78 -20.02 -6.68
CA GLU A 46 4.87 -20.68 -5.38
C GLU A 46 3.79 -20.19 -4.40
N LYS A 47 3.39 -18.92 -4.45
CA LYS A 47 2.30 -18.37 -3.62
C LYS A 47 0.90 -18.84 -4.06
N LYS A 48 0.78 -19.47 -5.23
CA LYS A 48 -0.50 -19.96 -5.74
C LYS A 48 -1.05 -21.16 -4.95
N TYR A 49 -0.17 -21.97 -4.36
CA TYR A 49 -0.56 -23.15 -3.60
C TYR A 49 -0.37 -22.93 -2.10
N LEU A 50 -1.44 -23.16 -1.35
CA LEU A 50 -1.42 -23.08 0.10
C LEU A 50 -1.05 -24.43 0.69
N ASP A 51 -0.01 -24.46 1.52
CA ASP A 51 0.23 -25.58 2.43
C ASP A 51 -0.71 -25.49 3.64
N VAL A 52 -1.69 -26.39 3.68
CA VAL A 52 -2.76 -26.43 4.68
C VAL A 52 -2.26 -26.90 6.05
N ILE A 53 -1.11 -27.58 6.12
CA ILE A 53 -0.61 -28.19 7.36
C ILE A 53 0.15 -27.15 8.21
N SER A 54 0.84 -26.20 7.58
CA SER A 54 1.75 -25.28 8.26
C SER A 54 1.11 -24.00 8.81
N ASN A 55 -0.22 -23.80 8.66
CA ASN A 55 -1.00 -22.67 9.22
C ASN A 55 -0.32 -21.29 9.07
N LYS A 56 0.27 -21.01 7.90
CA LYS A 56 0.92 -19.71 7.63
C LYS A 56 -0.14 -18.61 7.40
N ASN A 57 0.15 -17.37 7.80
CA ASN A 57 -0.75 -16.23 7.58
C ASN A 57 -0.83 -15.87 6.09
N ILE A 58 -2.05 -15.82 5.54
CA ILE A 58 -2.32 -15.50 4.13
C ILE A 58 -2.80 -14.06 4.02
N LYS A 59 -2.29 -13.31 3.05
CA LYS A 59 -2.83 -11.99 2.67
C LYS A 59 -3.78 -12.16 1.49
N LEU A 60 -5.08 -12.01 1.73
CA LEU A 60 -6.12 -12.02 0.70
C LEU A 60 -6.61 -10.59 0.48
N SER A 61 -6.65 -10.15 -0.78
CA SER A 61 -7.22 -8.86 -1.16
C SER A 61 -8.19 -9.05 -2.33
N GLU A 62 -9.47 -8.75 -2.10
CA GLU A 62 -10.50 -8.75 -3.14
C GLU A 62 -10.80 -7.31 -3.58
N ARG A 63 -10.86 -7.08 -4.89
CA ARG A 63 -11.22 -5.77 -5.46
C ARG A 63 -12.68 -5.81 -5.88
N VAL A 64 -13.54 -5.15 -5.12
CA VAL A 64 -14.98 -5.07 -5.40
C VAL A 64 -15.30 -3.81 -6.20
N LEU A 65 -16.07 -3.97 -7.28
CA LEU A 65 -16.51 -2.85 -8.12
C LEU A 65 -17.59 -2.03 -7.41
N ILE A 66 -17.44 -0.71 -7.39
CA ILE A 66 -18.47 0.19 -6.88
C ILE A 66 -19.30 0.72 -8.06
N PRO A 67 -20.64 0.56 -8.06
CA PRO A 67 -21.51 0.96 -9.17
C PRO A 67 -21.74 2.48 -9.22
N VAL A 68 -20.67 3.23 -9.51
CA VAL A 68 -20.66 4.71 -9.54
C VAL A 68 -21.59 5.29 -10.61
N LYS A 69 -21.83 4.55 -11.70
CA LYS A 69 -22.66 4.97 -12.83
C LYS A 69 -24.16 4.96 -12.50
N GLN A 70 -24.61 4.02 -11.67
CA GLN A 70 -26.03 3.85 -11.33
C GLN A 70 -26.43 4.74 -10.15
N TYR A 71 -25.52 4.96 -9.19
CA TYR A 71 -25.82 5.69 -7.95
C TYR A 71 -24.71 6.69 -7.57
N PRO A 72 -24.62 7.84 -8.26
CA PRO A 72 -23.55 8.81 -8.03
C PRO A 72 -23.60 9.47 -6.64
N LYS A 73 -24.79 9.60 -6.03
CA LYS A 73 -24.98 10.25 -4.72
C LYS A 73 -24.64 9.36 -3.53
N VAL A 74 -24.65 8.04 -3.72
CA VAL A 74 -24.42 7.07 -2.63
C VAL A 74 -22.94 7.07 -2.22
N LEU A 75 -22.02 7.38 -3.14
CA LEU A 75 -20.59 7.49 -2.85
C LEU A 75 -20.28 8.57 -1.82
N TRP A 76 -20.91 9.75 -1.92
CA TRP A 76 -20.69 10.86 -0.98
C TRP A 76 -21.20 10.52 0.43
N CYS A 77 -22.33 9.83 0.53
CA CYS A 77 -22.89 9.38 1.81
C CYS A 77 -22.00 8.31 2.45
N MET A 78 -21.49 7.35 1.65
CA MET A 78 -20.51 6.38 2.13
C MET A 78 -19.21 7.05 2.59
N LEU A 79 -18.58 7.87 1.76
CA LEU A 79 -17.29 8.51 2.07
C LEU A 79 -17.37 9.44 3.28
N SER A 80 -18.46 10.19 3.43
CA SER A 80 -18.70 10.99 4.65
C SER A 80 -18.90 10.10 5.88
N SER A 81 -19.57 8.95 5.75
CA SER A 81 -19.68 7.97 6.84
C SER A 81 -18.34 7.32 7.18
N TYR A 82 -17.52 6.91 6.21
CA TYR A 82 -16.19 6.31 6.44
C TYR A 82 -15.20 7.31 7.05
N ARG A 83 -15.10 8.53 6.51
CA ARG A 83 -14.22 9.57 7.06
C ARG A 83 -14.63 9.98 8.48
N THR A 84 -15.94 9.96 8.78
CA THR A 84 -16.43 10.19 10.15
C THR A 84 -16.06 9.00 11.03
N ARG A 85 -16.27 7.76 10.60
CA ARG A 85 -15.90 6.56 11.39
C ARG A 85 -14.40 6.50 11.73
N GLU A 86 -13.50 6.87 10.81
CA GLU A 86 -12.06 6.93 11.12
C GLU A 86 -11.73 7.96 12.21
N LYS A 87 -12.38 9.13 12.18
CA LYS A 87 -12.24 10.14 13.24
C LYS A 87 -12.77 9.62 14.57
N TRP A 88 -13.93 8.96 14.58
CA TRP A 88 -14.50 8.36 15.78
C TRP A 88 -13.64 7.20 16.33
N ILE A 89 -13.05 6.37 15.48
CA ILE A 89 -12.11 5.29 15.87
C ILE A 89 -10.84 5.89 16.47
N LYS A 90 -10.25 6.92 15.86
CA LYS A 90 -9.07 7.61 16.42
C LYS A 90 -9.37 8.28 17.76
N ILE A 91 -10.55 8.88 17.92
CA ILE A 91 -10.99 9.48 19.19
C ILE A 91 -11.19 8.39 20.26
N ARG A 92 -11.84 7.26 19.92
CA ARG A 92 -12.06 6.16 20.87
C ARG A 92 -10.76 5.50 21.32
N PHE A 93 -9.82 5.26 20.40
CA PHE A 93 -8.51 4.72 20.75
C PHE A 93 -7.64 5.72 21.51
N GLY A 94 -7.71 7.02 21.18
CA GLY A 94 -6.98 8.07 21.91
C GLY A 94 -7.45 8.20 23.36
N ILE A 95 -8.76 8.18 23.61
CA ILE A 95 -9.33 8.22 24.97
C ILE A 95 -8.94 6.96 25.76
N LEU A 96 -8.99 5.78 25.12
CA LEU A 96 -8.59 4.52 25.77
C LEU A 96 -7.09 4.51 26.10
N PHE A 97 -6.24 5.10 25.26
CA PHE A 97 -4.81 5.21 25.49
C PHE A 97 -4.46 6.18 26.62
N ILE A 98 -5.19 7.29 26.74
CA ILE A 98 -5.06 8.23 27.88
C ILE A 98 -5.49 7.52 29.17
N ALA A 99 -6.63 6.84 29.16
CA ALA A 99 -7.13 6.11 30.32
C ALA A 99 -6.16 4.99 30.76
N PHE A 100 -5.51 4.30 29.82
CA PHE A 100 -4.52 3.28 30.12
C PHE A 100 -3.25 3.88 30.75
N LYS A 101 -2.80 5.04 30.26
CA LYS A 101 -1.63 5.74 30.80
C LYS A 101 -1.87 6.33 32.19
N GLU A 102 -3.12 6.70 32.51
CA GLU A 102 -3.52 7.13 33.86
C GLU A 102 -3.45 5.98 34.87
N ILE A 103 -3.84 4.77 34.47
CA ILE A 103 -3.81 3.56 35.32
C ILE A 103 -2.36 3.15 35.63
N ASP A 104 -1.46 3.19 34.65
CA ASP A 104 -0.05 2.84 34.87
C ASP A 104 0.68 3.85 35.80
N ASN A 105 0.29 5.13 35.78
CA ASN A 105 0.86 6.15 36.68
C ASN A 105 0.28 6.11 38.10
N ALA A 106 -0.91 5.53 38.30
CA ALA A 106 -1.53 5.37 39.62
C ALA A 106 -1.01 4.15 40.40
N SER A 107 -0.33 3.20 39.74
CA SER A 107 0.28 2.02 40.37
C SER A 107 1.68 2.28 40.95
N LEU A 108 2.21 3.50 40.81
CA LEU A 108 3.56 3.91 41.23
C LEU A 108 3.59 4.90 42.41
N TYR A 109 2.48 5.03 43.14
CA TYR A 109 2.41 5.75 44.42
C TYR A 109 1.91 4.86 45.55
#